data_AF-A0A097EYZ9-F1
#
_entry.id   AF-A0A097EYZ9-F1
#
_cell.length_a   1.000
_cell.length_b   1.000
_cell.length_c   1.000
_cell.angle_alpha   90.00
_cell.angle_beta   90.00
_cell.angle_gamma   90.00
#
_symmetry.space_group_name_H-M   'P 1'
#
loop_
_entity.id
_entity.type
_entity.pdbx_description
1 polymer ?
#
loop_
_entity_poly.entity_id
_entity_poly.type
_entity_poly.pdbx_seq_one_letter_code
_entity_poly.pdbx_strand_id
1 'polypeptide(L)' 'FLSKGGVLILTTWLSQAAIEEQTSVLLLILKVLCHLPLHKASLENMSAILQSVNGLRFYRTSDISNRAKGLLSR' A
#
# COMPACT_ATOMS: atom_id res chain seq x y z
N PHE A 1 -10.97 -8.19 8.32
CA PHE A 1 -10.40 -7.13 7.47
C PHE A 1 -9.76 -7.73 6.21
N LEU A 2 -8.67 -8.50 6.34
CA LEU A 2 -7.94 -9.08 5.21
C LEU A 2 -8.77 -10.00 4.29
N SER A 3 -9.72 -10.77 4.85
CA SER A 3 -10.61 -11.67 4.09
C SER A 3 -11.98 -11.07 3.74
N LYS A 4 -12.24 -9.81 4.12
CA LYS A 4 -13.56 -9.16 3.96
C LYS A 4 -13.50 -7.94 3.05
N GLY A 5 -12.58 -7.92 2.08
CA GLY A 5 -12.43 -6.82 1.11
C GLY A 5 -11.77 -5.55 1.64
N GLY A 6 -11.34 -5.48 2.91
CA GLY A 6 -10.69 -4.29 3.48
C GLY A 6 -9.37 -3.94 2.78
N VAL A 7 -8.65 -4.95 2.26
CA VAL A 7 -7.44 -4.76 1.46
C VAL A 7 -7.77 -4.03 0.15
N LEU A 8 -8.83 -4.42 -0.55
CA LEU A 8 -9.24 -3.81 -1.80
C LEU A 8 -9.53 -2.31 -1.61
N ILE A 9 -10.18 -1.94 -0.50
CA ILE A 9 -10.45 -0.54 -0.15
C ILE A 9 -9.12 0.21 0.04
N LEU A 10 -8.16 -0.36 0.78
CA LEU A 10 -6.85 0.27 0.96
C LEU A 10 -6.10 0.43 -0.36
N THR A 11 -6.10 -0.57 -1.25
CA THR A 11 -5.42 -0.48 -2.56
C THR A 11 -6.07 0.56 -3.47
N THR A 12 -7.39 0.70 -3.40
CA THR A 12 -8.13 1.75 -4.13
C THR A 12 -7.79 3.13 -3.58
N TRP A 13 -7.85 3.32 -2.27
CA TRP A 13 -7.50 4.61 -1.65
C TRP A 13 -6.03 4.97 -1.84
N LEU A 14 -5.12 3.99 -1.83
CA LEU A 14 -3.70 4.23 -2.08
C LEU A 14 -3.47 4.73 -3.51
N SER A 15 -4.12 4.13 -4.49
CA SER A 15 -4.04 4.55 -5.89
C SER A 15 -4.64 5.95 -6.09
N GLN A 16 -5.81 6.21 -5.50
CA GLN A 16 -6.46 7.51 -5.59
C GLN A 16 -5.62 8.61 -4.93
N ALA A 17 -5.12 8.37 -3.72
CA ALA A 17 -4.25 9.32 -3.02
C ALA A 17 -2.94 9.58 -3.78
N ALA A 18 -2.44 8.62 -4.56
CA ALA A 18 -1.28 8.82 -5.41
C ALA A 18 -1.58 9.80 -6.56
N ILE A 19 -2.74 9.65 -7.22
CA ILE A 19 -3.22 10.51 -8.31
C ILE A 19 -3.50 11.93 -7.80
N GLU A 20 -4.15 12.03 -6.64
CA GLU A 20 -4.53 13.32 -6.01
C GLU A 20 -3.38 13.96 -5.22
N GLU A 21 -2.19 13.36 -5.23
CA GLU A 21 -1.01 13.82 -4.50
C GLU A 21 -1.22 14.00 -2.98
N GLN A 22 -2.15 13.24 -2.39
CA GLN A 22 -2.46 13.26 -0.96
C GLN A 22 -1.42 12.49 -0.14
N THR A 23 -0.26 13.13 0.05
CA THR A 23 0.90 12.53 0.73
C THR A 23 0.60 12.04 2.16
N SER A 24 -0.22 12.76 2.93
CA SER A 24 -0.62 12.36 4.29
C SER A 24 -1.41 11.04 4.29
N VAL A 25 -2.32 10.87 3.32
CA VAL A 25 -3.11 9.64 3.15
C VAL A 25 -2.24 8.49 2.69
N LEU A 26 -1.33 8.72 1.73
CA LEU A 26 -0.35 7.72 1.30
C LEU A 26 0.48 7.19 2.48
N LEU A 27 1.01 8.09 3.31
CA LEU A 27 1.81 7.72 4.47
C LEU A 27 0.99 6.93 5.51
N LEU A 28 -0.26 7.34 5.75
CA LEU A 28 -1.15 6.63 6.67
C LEU A 28 -1.44 5.20 6.17
N ILE A 29 -1.78 5.04 4.90
CA ILE A 29 -2.08 3.71 4.32
C ILE A 29 -0.83 2.83 4.32
N LEU A 30 0.34 3.34 3.92
CA LEU A 30 1.60 2.60 3.98
C LEU A 30 1.95 2.16 5.41
N LYS A 31 1.67 3.01 6.40
CA LYS A 31 1.83 2.65 7.82
C LYS A 31 0.87 1.53 8.22
N VAL A 32 -0.40 1.61 7.83
CA VAL A 32 -1.39 0.55 8.10
C VAL A 32 -0.96 -0.77 7.46
N LEU A 33 -0.54 -0.77 6.20
CA LEU A 33 -0.05 -1.97 5.50
C LEU A 33 1.16 -2.60 6.22
N CYS A 34 2.06 -1.81 6.78
CA CYS A 34 3.23 -2.29 7.52
C CYS A 34 2.87 -3.05 8.81
N HIS A 35 1.74 -2.72 9.43
CA HIS A 35 1.27 -3.35 10.67
C HIS A 35 0.23 -4.45 10.45
N LEU A 36 -0.28 -4.61 9.23
CA LEU A 36 -1.21 -5.69 8.91
C LEU A 36 -0.46 -7.03 8.79
N PRO A 37 -1.07 -8.15 9.23
CA PRO A 37 -0.49 -9.47 9.04
C PRO A 37 -0.67 -9.94 7.58
N LEU A 38 0.04 -9.30 6.65
CA LEU A 38 -0.12 -9.50 5.20
C LEU A 38 0.13 -10.95 4.76
N HIS A 39 0.95 -11.71 5.49
CA HIS A 39 1.14 -13.15 5.29
C HIS A 39 -0.14 -13.99 5.46
N LYS A 40 -1.21 -13.42 6.05
CA LYS A 40 -2.53 -14.05 6.17
C LYS A 40 -3.52 -13.56 5.12
N ALA A 41 -3.11 -12.66 4.23
CA ALA A 41 -3.95 -12.23 3.12
C ALA A 41 -4.07 -13.36 2.08
N SER A 42 -5.19 -13.41 1.36
CA SER A 42 -5.29 -14.30 0.20
C SER A 42 -4.32 -13.87 -0.90
N LEU A 43 -4.00 -14.79 -1.81
CA LEU A 43 -3.09 -14.51 -2.94
C LEU A 43 -3.54 -13.29 -3.76
N GLU A 44 -4.85 -13.18 -4.03
CA GLU A 44 -5.44 -12.04 -4.75
C GLU A 44 -5.19 -10.71 -4.04
N ASN A 45 -5.44 -10.67 -2.73
CA ASN A 45 -5.22 -9.48 -1.92
C ASN A 45 -3.73 -9.11 -1.84
N MET A 46 -2.85 -10.10 -1.75
CA MET A 46 -1.41 -9.88 -1.74
C MET A 46 -0.94 -9.30 -3.08
N SER A 47 -1.41 -9.84 -4.20
CA SER A 47 -1.12 -9.31 -5.54
C SER A 47 -1.57 -7.86 -5.69
N ALA A 48 -2.79 -7.53 -5.24
CA ALA A 48 -3.30 -6.16 -5.27
C ALA A 48 -2.43 -5.19 -4.45
N ILE A 49 -2.02 -5.60 -3.24
CA ILE A 49 -1.12 -4.80 -2.40
C ILE A 49 0.22 -4.58 -3.10
N LEU A 50 0.85 -5.66 -3.58
CA LEU A 50 2.15 -5.58 -4.22
C LEU A 50 2.10 -4.69 -5.47
N GLN A 51 1.06 -4.81 -6.29
CA GLN A 51 0.88 -3.98 -7.47
C GLN A 51 0.77 -2.49 -7.10
N SER A 52 -0.10 -2.13 -6.14
CA SER A 52 -0.27 -0.74 -5.73
C SER A 52 0.98 -0.16 -5.06
N VAL A 53 1.66 -0.93 -4.19
CA VAL A 53 2.89 -0.50 -3.51
C VAL A 53 4.06 -0.38 -4.51
N ASN A 54 4.15 -1.26 -5.50
CA ASN A 54 5.19 -1.22 -6.53
C ASN A 54 5.12 0.07 -7.37
N GLY A 55 3.93 0.61 -7.60
CA GLY A 55 3.76 1.92 -8.25
C GLY A 55 4.40 3.08 -7.47
N LEU A 56 4.48 2.96 -6.14
CA LEU A 56 5.02 4.01 -5.26
C LEU A 56 6.54 3.97 -5.09
N ARG A 57 7.24 2.95 -5.63
CA ARG A 57 8.71 2.82 -5.48
C ARG A 57 9.50 3.99 -6.09
N PHE A 58 8.88 4.72 -7.01
CA PHE A 58 9.43 5.91 -7.67
C PHE A 58 8.65 7.18 -7.35
N TYR A 59 7.84 7.17 -6.29
CA TYR A 59 7.09 8.35 -5.88
C TYR A 59 8.06 9.50 -5.54
N ARG A 60 7.72 10.73 -5.98
CA ARG A 60 8.59 11.91 -5.88
C ARG A 60 9.06 12.21 -4.46
N THR A 61 8.20 11.95 -3.47
CA THR A 61 8.52 12.12 -2.06
C THR A 61 9.31 10.91 -1.56
N SER A 62 10.56 11.13 -1.16
CA SER A 62 11.50 10.07 -0.77
C SER A 62 11.00 9.22 0.40
N ASP A 63 10.33 9.80 1.40
CA ASP A 63 9.77 9.03 2.53
C ASP A 63 8.73 8.00 2.05
N ILE A 64 7.86 8.37 1.10
CA ILE A 64 6.86 7.47 0.52
C ILE A 64 7.53 6.35 -0.27
N SER A 65 8.46 6.69 -1.15
CA SER A 65 9.14 5.68 -1.98
C SER A 65 10.03 4.74 -1.16
N ASN A 66 10.66 5.22 -0.10
CA ASN A 66 11.44 4.39 0.83
C ASN A 66 10.55 3.41 1.61
N ARG A 67 9.40 3.87 2.11
CA ARG A 67 8.43 3.00 2.79
C ARG A 67 7.84 1.94 1.85
N ALA A 68 7.53 2.32 0.62
CA ALA A 68 7.06 1.39 -0.40
C ALA A 68 8.10 0.29 -0.68
N LYS A 69 9.37 0.67 -0.89
CA LYS A 69 10.47 -0.31 -1.05
C LYS A 69 10.60 -1.23 0.15
N GLY A 70 10.50 -0.69 1.38
CA GLY A 70 10.56 -1.48 2.61
C GLY A 70 9.40 -2.47 2.77
N LEU A 71 8.22 -2.17 2.24
CA LEU A 71 7.09 -3.12 2.19
C LEU A 71 7.30 -4.22 1.15
N LEU A 72 7.91 -3.90 0.00
CA LEU A 72 8.20 -4.87 -1.06
C LEU A 72 9.31 -5.87 -0.70
N SER A 73 10.18 -5.51 0.25
CA SER A 73 11.28 -6.37 0.71
C SER A 73 10.92 -7.26 1.92
N ARG A 74 9.65 -7.29 2.33
CA ARG A 74 9.14 -8.08 3.45
C ARG A 74 8.44 -9.34 2.96
#